data_AF-A0A4S5D1V7-F1
#
_entry.id   AF-A0A4S5D1V7-F1
#
_cell.length_a   1.000
_cell.length_b   1.000
_cell.length_c   1.000
_cell.angle_alpha   90.00
_cell.angle_beta   90.00
_cell.angle_gamma   90.00
#
_symmetry.space_group_name_H-M   'P 1'
#
loop_
_entity.id
_entity.type
_entity.pdbx_description
1 polymer ?
#
loop_
_entity_poly.entity_id
_entity_poly.type
_entity_poly.pdbx_seq_one_letter_code
_entity_poly.pdbx_strand_id
1 'polypeptide(L)' 'MSDRSCSTCSSYDDGECMNGIGNVTPNGVCNQHKTREEERKDGEALVRFRESIGLPPQMRYRD' A
#
# COMPACT_ATOMS: atom_id res chain seq x y z
N MET A 1 -4.37 21.29 1.78
CA MET A 1 -4.98 20.30 2.70
C MET A 1 -4.89 18.97 1.98
N SER A 2 -4.27 17.95 2.58
CA SER A 2 -4.05 16.68 1.87
C SER A 2 -5.35 15.90 1.78
N ASP A 3 -5.83 15.64 0.56
CA ASP A 3 -6.98 14.79 0.24
C ASP A 3 -6.66 13.30 0.52
N ARG A 4 -6.35 12.96 1.78
CA ARG A 4 -6.06 11.58 2.23
C ARG A 4 -7.36 10.90 2.65
N SER A 5 -8.08 10.32 1.70
CA SER A 5 -9.34 9.61 1.92
C SER A 5 -9.28 8.20 1.30
N CYS A 6 -10.26 7.35 1.60
CA CYS A 6 -10.33 6.02 1.01
C CYS A 6 -10.30 6.09 -0.53
N SER A 7 -11.01 7.02 -1.16
CA SER A 7 -11.00 7.21 -2.62
C SER A 7 -9.63 7.50 -3.24
N THR A 8 -8.66 8.00 -2.47
CA THR A 8 -7.28 8.29 -2.91
C THR A 8 -6.25 7.30 -2.35
N CYS A 9 -6.70 6.34 -1.53
CA CYS A 9 -5.90 5.29 -0.94
C CYS A 9 -5.62 4.16 -1.94
N SER A 10 -4.43 3.58 -1.91
CA SER A 10 -4.07 2.42 -2.74
C SER A 10 -4.84 1.16 -2.37
N SER A 11 -5.26 1.07 -1.10
CA SER A 11 -5.96 -0.10 -0.55
C SER A 11 -7.47 -0.06 -0.70
N TYR A 12 -8.04 0.99 -1.31
CA TYR A 12 -9.48 1.09 -1.53
C TYR A 12 -9.87 0.47 -2.87
N ASP A 13 -10.89 -0.38 -2.83
CA ASP A 13 -11.50 -0.99 -4.00
C ASP A 13 -13.02 -0.96 -3.84
N ASP A 14 -13.68 -0.09 -4.62
CA ASP A 14 -15.14 0.09 -4.73
C ASP A 14 -15.99 -0.14 -3.44
N GLY A 15 -15.66 0.57 -2.36
CA GLY A 15 -16.40 0.51 -1.08
C GLY A 15 -15.81 -0.45 -0.04
N GLU A 16 -14.74 -1.15 -0.41
CA GLU A 16 -14.00 -2.06 0.45
C GLU A 16 -12.56 -1.57 0.64
N CYS A 17 -11.96 -1.99 1.77
CA CYS A 17 -10.53 -1.82 2.04
C CYS A 17 -9.86 -3.19 1.97
N MET A 18 -8.79 -3.32 1.19
CA MET A 18 -8.03 -4.57 1.02
C MET A 18 -7.46 -5.15 2.34
N ASN A 19 -7.42 -4.36 3.42
CA ASN A 19 -7.10 -4.85 4.77
C ASN A 19 -8.25 -5.63 5.44
N GLY A 20 -9.34 -5.91 4.74
CA GLY A 20 -10.49 -6.65 5.25
C GLY A 20 -11.49 -5.81 6.04
N ILE A 21 -11.39 -4.47 5.97
CA ILE A 21 -12.38 -3.56 6.54
C ILE A 21 -13.45 -3.30 5.47
N GLY A 22 -14.59 -3.98 5.59
CA GLY A 22 -15.76 -3.73 4.75
C GLY A 22 -16.50 -2.45 5.14
N ASN A 23 -17.38 -1.96 4.26
CA ASN A 23 -18.22 -0.77 4.44
C ASN A 23 -17.42 0.53 4.72
N VAL A 24 -16.34 0.76 3.96
CA VAL A 24 -15.61 2.03 4.02
C VAL A 24 -16.21 3.05 3.06
N THR A 25 -16.36 4.29 3.49
CA THR A 25 -16.88 5.36 2.63
C THR A 25 -15.74 5.98 1.82
N PRO A 26 -15.99 6.48 0.59
CA PRO A 26 -14.96 7.11 -0.23
C PRO A 26 -14.23 8.27 0.47
N ASN A 27 -14.93 9.02 1.32
CA ASN A 27 -14.40 10.14 2.09
C ASN A 27 -13.86 9.73 3.48
N GLY A 28 -13.91 8.43 3.81
CA GLY A 28 -13.36 7.90 5.04
C GLY A 28 -11.86 8.13 5.11
N VAL A 29 -11.33 8.29 6.32
CA VAL A 29 -9.90 8.56 6.56
C VAL A 29 -9.35 7.57 7.57
N CYS A 30 -8.09 7.16 7.39
CA CYS A 30 -7.41 6.31 8.37
C CYS A 30 -5.92 6.61 8.42
N ASN A 31 -5.29 6.27 9.55
CA ASN A 31 -3.85 6.47 9.75
C ASN A 31 -2.97 5.61 8.84
N GLN A 32 -3.54 4.55 8.25
CA GLN A 32 -2.83 3.64 7.35
C GLN A 32 -2.96 4.05 5.87
N HIS A 33 -3.62 5.18 5.58
CA HIS A 33 -3.74 5.68 4.21
C HIS A 33 -2.36 5.75 3.54
N LYS A 34 -2.23 5.13 2.37
CA LYS A 34 -1.10 5.32 1.47
C LYS A 34 -1.62 5.50 0.06
N THR A 35 -1.02 6.42 -0.68
CA THR A 35 -1.21 6.51 -2.13
C THR A 35 -0.44 5.37 -2.81
N ARG A 36 -0.81 5.05 -4.06
CA ARG A 36 -0.07 4.05 -4.87
C ARG A 36 1.40 4.44 -5.08
N GLU A 37 1.70 5.73 -5.14
CA GLU A 37 3.07 6.21 -5.28
C GLU A 37 3.88 6.03 -3.99
N GLU A 38 3.30 6.35 -2.82
CA GLU A 38 3.92 6.10 -1.51
C GLU A 38 4.22 4.59 -1.35
N GLU A 39 3.25 3.72 -1.67
CA GLU A 39 3.43 2.27 -1.60
C GLU A 39 4.54 1.77 -2.53
N ARG A 40 4.63 2.29 -3.76
CA ARG A 40 5.73 1.97 -4.69
C ARG A 40 7.09 2.39 -4.13
N LYS A 41 7.21 3.60 -3.57
CA LYS A 41 8.47 4.09 -2.98
C LYS A 41 8.92 3.23 -1.80
N ASP A 42 7.98 2.80 -0.96
CA ASP A 42 8.27 1.86 0.13
C ASP A 42 8.77 0.52 -0.40
N GLY A 43 8.15 0.00 -1.46
CA GLY A 43 8.61 -1.22 -2.15
C GLY A 43 10.03 -1.11 -2.69
N GLU A 44 10.38 0.01 -3.33
CA GLU A 44 11.73 0.28 -3.82
C GLU A 44 12.75 0.40 -2.68
N ALA A 45 12.39 1.06 -1.59
CA ALA A 45 13.23 1.17 -0.40
C ALA A 45 13.49 -0.20 0.23
N LEU A 46 12.48 -1.06 0.31
CA LEU A 46 12.62 -2.44 0.79
C LEU A 46 13.54 -3.28 -0.09
N VAL A 47 13.43 -3.16 -1.42
CA VAL A 47 14.33 -3.85 -2.35
C VAL A 47 15.78 -3.41 -2.13
N ARG A 48 16.05 -2.10 -2.09
CA ARG A 48 17.40 -1.57 -1.82
C ARG A 48 17.95 -2.00 -0.47
N PHE A 49 17.11 -2.02 0.56
CA PHE A 49 17.52 -2.49 1.88
C PHE A 49 17.93 -3.97 1.84
N ARG A 50 17.12 -4.83 1.19
CA ARG A 50 17.45 -6.25 1.03
C ARG A 50 18.78 -6.47 0.33
N GLU A 51 19.03 -5.74 -0.75
CA GLU A 51 20.31 -5.77 -1.47
C GLU A 51 21.47 -5.35 -0.55
N SER A 52 21.28 -4.31 0.27
CA SER A 52 22.32 -3.81 1.18
C SER A 52 22.77 -4.80 2.26
N ILE A 53 21.89 -5.72 2.65
CA ILE A 53 22.18 -6.78 3.63
C ILE A 53 22.45 -8.15 2.98
N GLY A 54 22.59 -8.20 1.65
CA GLY A 54 22.91 -9.42 0.92
C GLY A 54 21.79 -10.47 0.88
N LEU A 55 20.53 -10.07 1.12
CA LEU A 55 19.41 -10.98 0.97
C LEU A 55 19.09 -11.20 -0.52
N PRO A 56 18.80 -12.43 -0.95
CA PRO A 56 18.42 -12.69 -2.33
C PRO A 56 17.12 -11.93 -2.69
N PRO A 57 16.89 -11.64 -3.99
CA PRO A 57 15.64 -11.04 -4.45
C PRO A 57 14.45 -11.89 -3.98
N GLN A 58 13.33 -11.25 -3.64
CA GLN A 58 12.12 -12.00 -3.28
C GLN A 58 11.70 -12.84 -4.48
N MET A 59 11.81 -14.17 -4.34
CA MET A 59 11.17 -15.08 -5.29
C MET A 59 9.66 -14.88 -5.14
N ARG A 60 8.99 -14.40 -6.19
CA ARG A 60 7.54 -14.59 -6.29
C ARG A 60 7.35 -16.10 -6.48
N TYR A 61 6.86 -16.79 -5.45
CA TYR A 61 6.29 -18.13 -5.64
C TYR A 61 5.16 -17.95 -6.65
N ARG A 62 5.36 -18.48 -7.85
CA ARG A 62 4.40 -18.46 -8.94
C ARG A 62 3.82 -19.88 -8.94
N ASP A 63 2.61 -20.03 -8.40
CA ASP A 63 1.79 -21.22 -8.61
C ASP A 63 1.48 -21.41 -10.10
#